data_AF-A0A7V9U642-F1
#
_entry.id   AF-A0A7V9U642-F1
#
_cell.length_a   1.000
_cell.length_b   1.000
_cell.length_c   1.000
_cell.angle_alpha   90.00
_cell.angle_beta   90.00
_cell.angle_gamma   90.00
#
_symmetry.space_group_name_H-M   'P 1'
#
loop_
_entity.id
_entity.type
_entity.pdbx_description
1 polymer ?
#
loop_
_entity_poly.entity_id
_entity_poly.type
_entity_poly.pdbx_seq_one_letter_code
_entity_poly.pdbx_strand_id
1 'polypeptide(L)'
;MMILLALALAFNLTTALQAALPNYTGGIQKAVEDNPTARQKLSGLYDDSNVALSKCEDGVNELRECGQAPSIEGIQKWLNTAGGAPIDLASLRGKVVLIDFWTYSCINCQRSLPYIKAWDQTYRDSG
;
A
#
# COMPACT_ATOMS: atom_id res chain seq x y z
N MET A 1 -17.52 -17.03 -29.21
CA MET A 1 -16.35 -16.55 -28.44
C MET A 1 -16.53 -15.13 -27.88
N MET A 2 -16.97 -14.15 -28.65
CA MET A 2 -17.10 -12.75 -28.18
C MET A 2 -18.06 -12.54 -27.01
N ILE A 3 -19.22 -13.23 -27.01
CA ILE A 3 -20.23 -13.12 -25.94
C ILE A 3 -19.68 -13.66 -24.61
N LEU A 4 -18.95 -14.78 -24.64
CA LEU A 4 -18.30 -15.36 -23.46
C LEU A 4 -17.23 -14.44 -22.87
N LEU A 5 -16.42 -13.80 -23.74
CA LEU A 5 -15.42 -12.83 -23.29
C LEU A 5 -16.08 -11.58 -22.67
N ALA A 6 -17.16 -11.07 -23.28
CA ALA A 6 -17.90 -9.93 -22.75
C ALA A 6 -18.52 -10.23 -21.38
N LEU A 7 -19.09 -11.43 -21.19
CA LEU A 7 -19.58 -11.88 -19.88
C LEU A 7 -18.43 -12.00 -18.88
N ALA A 8 -17.30 -12.57 -19.26
CA ALA A 8 -16.14 -12.69 -18.38
C ALA A 8 -15.60 -11.33 -17.92
N LEU A 9 -15.59 -10.33 -18.80
CA LEU A 9 -15.22 -8.95 -18.46
C LEU A 9 -16.26 -8.30 -17.54
N ALA A 10 -17.55 -8.45 -17.83
CA ALA A 10 -18.63 -7.86 -17.04
C ALA A 10 -18.64 -8.35 -15.58
N PHE A 11 -18.31 -9.62 -15.35
CA PHE A 11 -18.22 -10.20 -14.02
C PHE A 11 -16.81 -10.12 -13.40
N ASN A 12 -15.90 -9.35 -13.98
CA ASN A 12 -14.49 -9.22 -13.54
C ASN A 12 -13.75 -10.56 -13.40
N LEU A 13 -14.19 -11.61 -14.10
CA LEU A 13 -13.56 -12.94 -14.05
C LEU A 13 -12.12 -12.90 -14.54
N THR A 14 -11.84 -12.07 -15.55
CA THR A 14 -10.49 -11.90 -16.11
C THR A 14 -9.53 -11.29 -15.10
N THR A 15 -10.01 -10.31 -14.32
CA THR A 15 -9.24 -9.62 -13.28
C THR A 15 -8.93 -10.56 -12.12
N ALA A 16 -9.95 -11.31 -11.66
CA ALA A 16 -9.77 -12.32 -10.62
C ALA A 16 -8.76 -13.41 -11.05
N LEU A 17 -8.83 -13.86 -12.31
CA LEU A 17 -7.89 -14.83 -12.85
C LEU A 17 -6.47 -14.26 -12.90
N GLN A 18 -6.28 -13.03 -13.40
CA GLN A 18 -4.97 -12.37 -13.43
C GLN A 18 -4.38 -12.18 -12.04
N ALA A 19 -5.22 -11.85 -11.04
CA ALA A 19 -4.79 -11.71 -9.66
C ALA A 19 -4.39 -13.07 -9.06
N ALA A 20 -5.07 -14.15 -9.45
CA ALA A 20 -4.76 -15.50 -8.99
C ALA A 20 -3.51 -16.11 -9.64
N LEU A 21 -3.04 -15.59 -10.78
CA LEU A 21 -1.83 -16.11 -11.42
C LEU A 21 -0.57 -15.83 -10.55
N PRO A 22 0.36 -16.79 -10.41
CA PRO A 22 1.60 -16.58 -9.66
C PRO A 22 2.50 -15.50 -10.25
N ASN A 23 3.27 -14.80 -9.41
CA ASN A 23 4.27 -13.84 -9.87
C ASN A 23 5.57 -14.55 -10.29
N TYR A 24 5.61 -15.06 -11.51
CA TYR A 24 6.76 -15.81 -12.04
C TYR A 24 8.05 -14.99 -12.19
N THR A 25 7.97 -13.66 -12.24
CA THR A 25 9.12 -12.76 -12.43
C THR A 25 9.55 -12.02 -11.15
N GLY A 26 8.91 -12.31 -10.01
CA GLY A 26 9.11 -11.55 -8.77
C GLY A 26 10.56 -11.49 -8.28
N GLY A 27 11.34 -12.56 -8.48
CA GLY A 27 12.75 -12.59 -8.09
C GLY A 27 13.65 -11.65 -8.89
N ILE A 28 13.37 -11.47 -10.19
CA ILE A 28 14.12 -10.56 -11.07
C ILE A 28 13.73 -9.12 -10.76
N GLN A 29 12.43 -8.87 -10.55
CA GLN A 29 11.92 -7.55 -10.18
C GLN A 29 12.54 -7.05 -8.87
N LYS A 30 12.57 -7.90 -7.84
CA LYS A 30 13.18 -7.55 -6.54
C LYS A 30 14.65 -7.16 -6.67
N ALA A 31 15.42 -7.86 -7.49
CA ALA A 31 16.84 -7.56 -7.71
C ALA A 31 17.08 -6.20 -8.40
N VAL A 32 16.10 -5.70 -9.17
CA VAL A 32 16.17 -4.38 -9.82
C VAL A 32 15.63 -3.27 -8.92
N GLU A 33 14.56 -3.54 -8.17
CA GLU A 33 13.90 -2.58 -7.27
C GLU A 33 14.69 -2.33 -5.96
N ASP A 34 15.37 -3.34 -5.43
CA ASP A 34 16.24 -3.22 -4.24
C ASP A 34 17.60 -2.56 -4.57
N ASN A 35 17.60 -1.44 -5.31
CA ASN A 35 18.80 -0.63 -5.53
C ASN A 35 19.00 0.34 -4.35
N PRO A 36 20.03 0.16 -3.51
CA PRO A 36 20.24 0.99 -2.31
C PRO A 36 20.50 2.47 -2.64
N THR A 37 21.07 2.76 -3.82
CA THR A 37 21.29 4.13 -4.30
C THR A 37 19.96 4.83 -4.62
N ALA A 38 18.98 4.10 -5.17
CA ALA A 38 17.66 4.65 -5.45
C ALA A 38 16.93 4.99 -4.14
N ARG A 39 16.99 4.11 -3.14
CA ARG A 39 16.39 4.32 -1.81
C ARG A 39 16.95 5.55 -1.11
N GLN A 40 18.28 5.71 -1.11
CA GLN A 40 18.92 6.87 -0.48
C GLN A 40 18.51 8.19 -1.15
N LYS A 41 18.34 8.19 -2.47
CA LYS A 41 17.91 9.38 -3.22
C LYS A 41 16.43 9.70 -3.07
N LEU A 42 15.60 8.77 -2.60
CA LEU A 42 14.16 8.99 -2.39
C LEU A 42 13.86 9.60 -1.01
N SER A 43 14.75 9.41 -0.03
CA SER A 43 14.65 10.04 1.29
C SER A 43 14.97 11.54 1.19
N GLY A 44 14.12 12.41 1.76
CA GLY A 44 14.36 13.85 1.82
C GLY A 44 14.08 14.63 0.53
N LEU A 45 13.32 14.07 -0.42
CA LEU A 45 13.07 14.70 -1.72
C LEU A 45 12.19 15.97 -1.68
N TYR A 46 11.46 16.19 -0.59
CA TYR A 46 10.56 17.34 -0.43
C TYR A 46 11.02 18.23 0.73
N ASP A 47 11.23 17.64 1.90
CA ASP A 47 11.73 18.29 3.10
C ASP A 47 12.41 17.26 4.03
N ASP A 48 12.81 17.70 5.23
CA ASP A 48 13.46 16.85 6.23
C ASP A 48 12.49 15.91 6.98
N SER A 49 11.19 15.96 6.71
CA SER A 49 10.16 15.25 7.50
C SER A 49 10.26 13.72 7.38
N ASN A 50 10.79 13.21 6.27
CA ASN A 50 10.87 11.78 5.99
C ASN A 50 12.31 11.23 6.05
N VAL A 51 13.30 12.03 6.44
CA VAL A 51 14.72 11.64 6.46
C VAL A 51 14.96 10.44 7.37
N ALA A 52 14.23 10.35 8.48
CA ALA A 52 14.36 9.26 9.43
C ALA A 52 13.83 7.91 8.90
N LEU A 53 13.00 7.90 7.84
CA LEU A 53 12.49 6.65 7.23
C LEU A 53 13.61 5.82 6.61
N SER A 54 14.72 6.44 6.22
CA SER A 54 15.91 5.75 5.70
C SER A 54 16.57 4.80 6.72
N LYS A 55 16.23 4.90 8.01
CA LYS A 55 16.67 3.98 9.07
C LYS A 55 15.93 2.64 9.05
N CYS A 56 14.78 2.58 8.39
CA CYS A 56 14.00 1.36 8.23
C CYS A 56 14.51 0.56 7.02
N GLU A 57 14.63 -0.75 7.20
CA GLU A 57 15.01 -1.70 6.17
C GLU A 57 13.78 -2.52 5.75
N ASP A 58 13.68 -2.89 4.47
CA ASP A 58 12.57 -3.71 3.98
C ASP A 58 12.76 -5.19 4.33
N GLY A 59 11.65 -5.87 4.63
CA GLY A 59 11.64 -7.33 4.78
C GLY A 59 12.24 -7.84 6.09
N VAL A 60 12.40 -6.98 7.10
CA VAL A 60 12.81 -7.37 8.45
C VAL A 60 11.61 -7.86 9.26
N ASN A 61 11.83 -8.86 10.12
CA ASN A 61 10.78 -9.46 10.98
C ASN A 61 10.77 -8.88 12.40
N GLU A 62 11.39 -7.73 12.61
CA GLU A 62 11.53 -7.07 13.91
C GLU A 62 11.10 -5.61 13.82
N LEU A 63 10.51 -5.08 14.89
CA LEU A 63 10.10 -3.68 14.95
C LEU A 63 11.31 -2.74 14.92
N ARG A 64 11.14 -1.59 14.26
CA ARG A 64 12.16 -0.54 14.14
C ARG A 64 11.58 0.82 14.51
N GLU A 65 12.44 1.72 14.97
CA GLU A 65 12.09 3.12 15.22
C GLU A 65 12.71 4.00 14.13
N CYS A 66 11.87 4.50 13.23
CA CYS A 66 12.30 5.23 12.03
C CYS A 66 11.78 6.66 12.01
N GLY A 67 11.63 7.24 13.20
CA GLY A 67 11.10 8.58 13.40
C GLY A 67 9.58 8.64 13.36
N GLN A 68 9.07 9.86 13.41
CA GLN A 68 7.63 10.13 13.35
C GLN A 68 7.13 10.03 11.90
N ALA A 69 5.93 9.47 11.72
CA ALA A 69 5.28 9.47 10.42
C ALA A 69 5.08 10.92 9.92
N PRO A 70 5.49 11.24 8.68
CA PRO A 70 5.19 12.53 8.06
C PRO A 70 3.68 12.80 7.95
N SER A 71 3.29 14.07 7.88
CA SER A 71 1.90 14.47 7.61
C SER A 71 1.42 13.95 6.25
N ILE A 72 0.13 13.60 6.15
CA ILE A 72 -0.49 13.27 4.87
C ILE A 72 -0.98 14.56 4.22
N GLU A 73 -0.25 15.00 3.20
CA GLU A 73 -0.49 16.27 2.51
C GLU A 73 -0.87 16.05 1.04
N GLY A 74 -1.47 17.07 0.41
CA GLY A 74 -1.75 17.05 -1.02
C GLY A 74 -2.86 16.10 -1.47
N ILE A 75 -3.68 15.57 -0.55
CA ILE A 75 -4.81 14.69 -0.90
C ILE A 75 -5.95 15.49 -1.51
N GLN A 76 -6.31 15.17 -2.76
CA GLN A 76 -7.36 15.87 -3.49
C GLN A 76 -8.76 15.48 -3.01
N LYS A 77 -8.93 14.23 -2.57
CA LYS A 77 -10.22 13.71 -2.14
C LYS A 77 -10.05 12.55 -1.15
N TRP A 78 -10.81 12.61 -0.07
CA TRP A 78 -10.95 11.52 0.88
C TRP A 78 -12.20 10.70 0.56
N LEU A 79 -12.06 9.37 0.67
CA LEU A 79 -13.12 8.40 0.48
C LEU A 79 -13.28 7.59 1.78
N ASN A 80 -14.48 7.07 2.03
CA ASN A 80 -14.80 6.26 3.21
C ASN A 80 -14.56 6.97 4.57
N THR A 81 -14.55 8.31 4.57
CA THR A 81 -14.54 9.14 5.79
C THR A 81 -15.87 9.88 5.93
N ALA A 82 -16.21 10.26 7.17
CA ALA A 82 -17.43 11.02 7.44
C ALA A 82 -17.42 12.33 6.63
N GLY A 83 -18.39 12.47 5.71
CA GLY A 83 -18.50 13.66 4.84
C GLY A 83 -17.33 13.91 3.89
N GLY A 84 -16.44 12.94 3.67
CA GLY A 84 -15.21 13.16 2.91
C GLY A 84 -14.18 14.04 3.62
N ALA A 85 -14.26 14.12 4.96
CA ALA A 85 -13.31 14.87 5.78
C ALA A 85 -11.90 14.26 5.71
N PRO A 86 -10.85 15.10 5.82
CA PRO A 86 -9.47 14.64 5.91
C PRO A 86 -9.19 13.90 7.23
N ILE A 87 -8.21 13.01 7.21
CA ILE A 87 -7.68 12.35 8.41
C ILE A 87 -6.33 12.97 8.76
N ASP A 88 -6.21 13.47 9.99
CA ASP A 88 -4.95 13.89 10.58
C ASP A 88 -4.33 12.72 11.37
N LEU A 89 -3.10 12.34 11.06
CA LEU A 89 -2.38 11.29 11.77
C LEU A 89 -2.20 11.59 13.27
N ALA A 90 -2.10 12.87 13.65
CA ALA A 90 -2.02 13.25 15.06
C ALA A 90 -3.32 12.91 15.83
N SER A 91 -4.47 12.92 15.16
CA SER A 91 -5.75 12.52 15.76
C SER A 91 -5.88 11.01 16.01
N LEU A 92 -5.01 10.21 15.39
CA LEU A 92 -4.96 8.76 15.52
C LEU A 92 -3.94 8.27 16.57
N ARG A 93 -3.35 9.18 17.35
CA ARG A 93 -2.41 8.81 18.42
C ARG A 93 -3.10 7.89 19.45
N GLY A 94 -2.37 6.86 19.87
CA GLY A 94 -2.91 5.79 20.71
C GLY A 94 -3.45 4.59 19.90
N LYS A 95 -3.47 4.70 18.57
CA LYS A 95 -3.82 3.60 17.67
C LYS A 95 -2.63 3.13 16.82
N VAL A 96 -2.70 1.89 16.36
CA VAL A 96 -1.84 1.35 15.31
C VAL A 96 -2.41 1.73 13.94
N VAL A 97 -1.58 2.35 13.10
CA VAL A 97 -2.00 2.84 11.77
C VAL A 97 -1.16 2.17 10.70
N LEU A 98 -1.82 1.55 9.72
CA LEU A 98 -1.20 1.03 8.51
C LEU A 98 -1.45 2.01 7.35
N ILE A 99 -0.38 2.43 6.67
CA ILE A 99 -0.47 3.23 5.44
C ILE A 99 -0.15 2.33 4.25
N ASP A 100 -1.14 2.11 3.38
CA ASP A 100 -1.01 1.30 2.16
C ASP A 100 -1.05 2.20 0.92
N PHE A 101 0.04 2.22 0.17
CA PHE A 101 0.12 2.94 -1.10
C PHE A 101 -0.30 2.01 -2.24
N TRP A 102 -1.40 2.32 -2.91
CA TRP A 102 -1.97 1.47 -3.95
C TRP A 102 -2.62 2.26 -5.07
N THR A 103 -2.93 1.55 -6.15
CA THR A 103 -3.79 2.04 -7.23
C THR A 103 -4.70 0.92 -7.73
N TYR A 104 -5.91 1.27 -8.17
CA TYR A 104 -6.97 0.30 -8.46
C TYR A 104 -6.60 -0.71 -9.55
N SER A 105 -5.81 -0.30 -10.54
CA SER A 105 -5.43 -1.14 -11.67
C SER A 105 -4.18 -1.98 -11.41
N CYS A 106 -3.48 -1.80 -10.28
CA CYS A 106 -2.28 -2.56 -9.98
C CYS A 106 -2.62 -3.98 -9.53
N ILE A 107 -2.15 -4.98 -10.29
CA ILE A 107 -2.43 -6.38 -9.98
C ILE A 107 -1.79 -6.84 -8.66
N ASN A 108 -0.63 -6.28 -8.30
CA ASN A 108 0.02 -6.58 -7.02
C ASN A 108 -0.80 -6.03 -5.84
N CYS A 109 -1.37 -4.84 -5.98
CA CYS A 109 -2.27 -4.28 -4.96
C CYS A 109 -3.57 -5.08 -4.86
N GLN A 110 -4.12 -5.52 -5.99
CA GLN A 110 -5.31 -6.38 -5.97
C GLN A 110 -5.05 -7.72 -5.27
N ARG A 111 -3.82 -8.26 -5.40
CA ARG A 111 -3.37 -9.46 -4.67
C ARG A 111 -3.17 -9.23 -3.17
N SER A 112 -2.73 -8.05 -2.74
CA SER A 112 -2.54 -7.72 -1.31
C SER A 112 -3.85 -7.34 -0.61
N LEU A 113 -4.80 -6.75 -1.32
CA LEU A 113 -6.04 -6.19 -0.75
C LEU A 113 -6.86 -7.16 0.12
N PRO A 114 -7.02 -8.47 -0.23
CA PRO A 114 -7.73 -9.41 0.64
C PRO A 114 -7.11 -9.53 2.04
N TYR A 115 -5.78 -9.47 2.15
CA TYR A 115 -5.07 -9.55 3.43
C TYR A 115 -5.28 -8.28 4.27
N ILE A 116 -5.22 -7.11 3.64
CA ILE A 116 -5.47 -5.82 4.30
C ILE A 116 -6.91 -5.77 4.83
N LYS A 117 -7.89 -6.24 4.05
CA LYS A 117 -9.28 -6.35 4.50
C LYS A 117 -9.44 -7.30 5.68
N ALA A 118 -8.74 -8.42 5.68
CA ALA A 118 -8.78 -9.37 6.80
C ALA A 118 -8.17 -8.76 8.09
N TRP A 119 -7.06 -8.01 7.98
CA TRP A 119 -6.48 -7.30 9.11
C TRP A 119 -7.41 -6.22 9.65
N ASP A 120 -8.01 -5.42 8.78
CA ASP A 120 -8.98 -4.40 9.17
C ASP A 120 -10.17 -5.03 9.92
N GLN A 121 -10.74 -6.12 9.39
CA GLN A 121 -11.83 -6.84 10.06
C GLN A 121 -11.43 -7.40 11.43
N THR A 122 -10.18 -7.84 11.58
CA THR A 122 -9.70 -8.48 12.81
C THR A 122 -9.30 -7.45 13.86
N TYR A 123 -8.68 -6.34 13.48
CA TYR A 123 -7.98 -5.44 14.39
C TYR A 123 -8.57 -4.04 14.52
N ARG A 124 -9.54 -3.63 13.70
CA ARG A 124 -10.11 -2.27 13.72
C ARG A 124 -10.59 -1.81 15.10
N ASP A 125 -11.13 -2.72 15.91
CA ASP A 125 -11.65 -2.41 17.24
C ASP A 125 -10.64 -2.67 18.37
N SER A 126 -9.49 -3.29 18.05
CA SER A 126 -8.43 -3.66 19.00
C SER A 126 -7.15 -2.86 18.81
N GLY A 127 -7.12 -1.99 17.79
CA GLY A 127 -5.95 -1.25 17.32
C GLY A 127 -6.04 0.25 17.54
#